data_AF-A0A0D8BG99-F1
#
_entry.id   AF-A0A0D8BG99-F1
#
_cell.length_a   1.000
_cell.length_b   1.000
_cell.length_c   1.000
_cell.angle_alpha   90.00
_cell.angle_beta   90.00
_cell.angle_gamma   90.00
#
_symmetry.space_group_name_H-M   'P 1'
#
loop_
_entity.id
_entity.type
_entity.pdbx_description
1 polymer ?
#
loop_
_entity_poly.entity_id
_entity_poly.type
_entity_poly.pdbx_seq_one_letter_code
_entity_poly.pdbx_strand_id
1 'polypeptide(L)'
;MRVSERTRQRVAALAASTNQQMQTIIDEAVEAYERELFWRGFEQGYEQLADDPDGWDAIEAERSAESPALRDGLERSHLAAARYG
;
A
#
# COMPACT_ATOMS: atom_id res chain seq x y z
N MET A 1 13.96 1.69 -23.78
CA MET A 1 13.92 0.22 -23.55
C MET A 1 13.51 -0.46 -24.85
N ARG A 2 14.16 -1.57 -25.25
CA ARG A 2 13.69 -2.40 -26.37
C ARG A 2 12.78 -3.50 -25.82
N VAL A 3 11.61 -3.68 -26.42
CA VAL A 3 10.65 -4.74 -26.08
C VAL A 3 10.37 -5.61 -27.31
N SER A 4 9.72 -6.75 -27.09
CA SER A 4 9.24 -7.56 -28.20
C SER A 4 8.18 -6.80 -29.03
N GLU A 5 8.09 -7.12 -30.32
CA GLU A 5 7.06 -6.53 -31.19
C GLU A 5 5.65 -6.83 -30.67
N ARG A 6 5.43 -8.03 -30.12
CA ARG A 6 4.17 -8.41 -29.46
C ARG A 6 3.84 -7.47 -28.29
N THR A 7 4.81 -7.15 -27.44
CA THR A 7 4.61 -6.23 -26.31
C THR A 7 4.26 -4.84 -26.82
N ARG A 8 4.99 -4.34 -27.81
CA ARG A 8 4.72 -3.04 -28.44
C ARG A 8 3.29 -2.97 -28.98
N GLN A 9 2.84 -4.00 -29.70
CA GLN A 9 1.48 -4.07 -30.25
C GLN A 9 0.41 -4.07 -29.16
N ARG A 10 0.62 -4.81 -28.07
CA ARG A 10 -0.30 -4.82 -26.92
C ARG A 10 -0.42 -3.45 -26.27
N VAL A 11 0.71 -2.77 -26.03
CA VAL A 11 0.71 -1.42 -25.45
C VAL A 11 0.05 -0.43 -26.40
N ALA A 12 0.29 -0.54 -27.71
CA ALA A 12 -0.36 0.32 -28.70
C ALA A 12 -1.89 0.12 -28.73
N ALA A 13 -2.37 -1.12 -28.65
CA ALA A 13 -3.79 -1.43 -28.57
C ALA A 13 -4.44 -0.87 -27.30
N LEU A 14 -3.77 -1.01 -26.15
CA LEU A 14 -4.22 -0.44 -24.88
C LEU A 14 -4.31 1.08 -24.95
N ALA A 15 -3.25 1.74 -25.39
CA ALA A 15 -3.18 3.19 -25.58
C ALA A 15 -4.33 3.70 -26.48
N ALA A 16 -4.60 3.01 -27.59
CA ALA A 16 -5.70 3.34 -28.48
C ALA A 16 -7.07 3.16 -27.80
N SER A 17 -7.25 2.09 -27.03
CA SER A 17 -8.53 1.79 -26.37
C SER A 17 -8.84 2.70 -25.17
N THR A 18 -7.81 3.21 -24.48
CA THR A 18 -7.96 4.09 -23.31
C THR A 18 -7.77 5.56 -23.63
N ASN A 19 -7.45 5.89 -24.89
CA ASN A 19 -7.09 7.25 -25.33
C ASN A 19 -5.94 7.86 -24.51
N GLN A 20 -4.94 7.03 -24.19
CA GLN A 20 -3.72 7.44 -23.48
C GLN A 20 -2.48 7.27 -24.36
N GLN A 21 -1.37 7.85 -23.94
CA GLN A 21 -0.09 7.62 -24.61
C GLN A 21 0.48 6.25 -24.22
N MET A 22 1.19 5.60 -25.13
CA MET A 22 1.87 4.32 -24.85
C MET A 22 2.81 4.40 -23.64
N GLN A 23 3.46 5.56 -23.43
CA GLN A 23 4.33 5.78 -22.27
C GLN A 23 3.53 5.72 -20.96
N THR A 24 2.38 6.38 -20.90
CA THR A 24 1.48 6.35 -19.72
C THR A 24 1.05 4.94 -19.38
N ILE A 25 0.68 4.13 -20.39
CA ILE A 25 0.32 2.71 -20.18
C ILE A 25 1.49 1.91 -19.59
N ILE A 26 2.72 2.19 -20.03
CA ILE A 26 3.91 1.51 -19.52
C ILE A 26 4.18 1.92 -18.07
N ASP A 27 4.11 3.21 -17.77
CA ASP A 27 4.35 3.73 -16.41
C ASP A 27 3.32 3.16 -15.44
N GLU A 28 2.02 3.22 -15.79
CA GLU A 28 0.95 2.63 -14.98
C GLU A 28 1.10 1.12 -14.79
N ALA A 29 1.56 0.39 -15.81
CA ALA A 29 1.79 -1.04 -15.71
C ALA A 29 2.97 -1.38 -14.77
N VAL A 30 4.01 -0.55 -14.76
CA VAL A 30 5.14 -0.70 -13.83
C VAL A 30 4.68 -0.41 -12.40
N GLU A 31 3.98 0.70 -12.16
CA GLU A 31 3.44 1.03 -10.84
C GLU A 31 2.49 -0.04 -10.30
N ALA A 32 1.65 -0.60 -11.18
CA ALA A 32 0.76 -1.69 -10.80
C ALA A 32 1.53 -2.94 -10.38
N TYR A 33 2.61 -3.27 -11.09
CA TYR A 33 3.46 -4.42 -10.75
C TYR A 33 4.26 -4.19 -9.46
N GLU A 34 4.78 -2.99 -9.24
CA GLU A 34 5.46 -2.63 -7.99
C GLU A 34 4.52 -2.74 -6.78
N ARG A 35 3.29 -2.22 -6.91
CA ARG A 35 2.25 -2.35 -5.89
C ARG A 35 1.88 -3.80 -5.63
N GLU A 36 1.76 -4.61 -6.68
CA GLU A 36 1.51 -6.04 -6.54
C GLU A 36 2.65 -6.75 -5.80
N LEU A 37 3.90 -6.49 -6.14
CA LEU A 37 5.06 -7.08 -5.46
C LEU A 37 5.11 -6.67 -3.99
N PHE A 38 4.80 -5.42 -3.68
CA PHE A 38 4.71 -4.93 -2.31
C PHE A 38 3.67 -5.73 -1.50
N TRP A 39 2.44 -5.84 -2.02
CA TRP A 39 1.37 -6.54 -1.31
C TRP A 39 1.66 -8.02 -1.13
N ARG A 40 2.21 -8.69 -2.16
CA ARG A 40 2.63 -10.09 -2.04
C ARG A 40 3.66 -10.29 -0.93
N GLY A 41 4.66 -9.41 -0.84
CA GLY A 41 5.67 -9.48 0.22
C GLY A 41 5.09 -9.22 1.62
N PHE A 42 4.18 -8.25 1.71
CA PHE A 42 3.47 -7.94 2.95
C PHE A 42 2.60 -9.12 3.43
N GLU A 43 1.78 -9.68 2.55
CA GLU A 43 0.92 -10.84 2.83
C GLU A 43 1.76 -12.05 3.24
N GLN A 44 2.81 -12.36 2.49
CA GLN A 44 3.73 -13.46 2.82
C GLN A 44 4.39 -13.26 4.20
N GLY A 45 4.64 -12.01 4.61
CA GLY A 45 5.14 -11.69 5.94
C GLY A 45 4.14 -12.04 7.04
N TYR A 46 2.85 -11.72 6.83
CA TYR A 46 1.78 -12.08 7.76
C TYR A 46 1.49 -13.58 7.78
N GLU A 47 1.58 -14.27 6.64
CA GLU A 47 1.46 -15.74 6.58
C GLU A 47 2.56 -16.41 7.40
N GLN A 48 3.82 -15.97 7.24
CA GLN A 48 4.94 -16.48 8.04
C GLN A 48 4.75 -16.20 9.54
N LEU A 49 4.28 -15.00 9.87
CA LEU A 49 4.02 -14.62 11.27
C LEU A 49 2.86 -15.41 11.87
N ALA A 50 1.84 -15.78 11.10
CA ALA A 50 0.72 -16.60 11.57
C ALA A 50 1.18 -17.99 12.03
N ASP A 51 2.25 -18.50 11.43
CA ASP A 51 2.89 -19.77 11.82
C ASP A 51 3.99 -19.60 12.89
N ASP A 52 4.23 -18.36 13.39
CA ASP A 52 5.23 -18.00 14.41
C ASP A 52 4.57 -17.36 15.65
N PRO A 53 4.11 -18.17 16.62
CA PRO A 53 3.48 -17.67 17.84
C PRO A 53 4.37 -16.75 18.69
N ASP A 54 5.66 -17.04 18.77
CA ASP A 54 6.61 -16.23 19.57
C ASP A 54 6.81 -14.85 18.91
N GLY A 55 6.91 -14.81 17.57
CA GLY A 55 6.94 -13.58 16.81
C GLY A 55 5.66 -12.76 16.94
N TRP A 56 4.50 -13.42 16.97
CA TRP A 56 3.22 -12.76 17.18
C TRP A 56 3.13 -12.13 18.58
N ASP A 57 3.55 -12.86 19.62
CA ASP A 57 3.55 -12.35 21.00
C ASP A 57 4.46 -11.13 21.18
N ALA A 58 5.61 -11.10 20.49
CA ALA A 58 6.51 -9.95 20.50
C ALA A 58 5.86 -8.69 19.90
N ILE A 59 5.15 -8.84 18.78
CA ILE A 59 4.42 -7.74 18.12
C ILE A 59 3.27 -7.25 18.99
N GLU A 60 2.50 -8.15 19.61
CA GLU A 60 1.43 -7.75 20.52
C GLU A 60 1.96 -7.03 21.77
N ALA A 61 3.11 -7.45 22.31
CA ALA A 61 3.75 -6.75 23.41
C ALA A 61 4.17 -5.31 23.02
N GLU A 62 4.78 -5.13 21.84
CA GLU A 62 5.13 -3.81 21.30
C GLU A 62 3.88 -2.95 21.10
N ARG A 63 2.87 -3.47 20.40
CA ARG A 63 1.59 -2.77 20.16
C ARG A 63 0.89 -2.37 21.45
N SER A 64 0.88 -3.24 22.46
CA SER A 64 0.29 -2.91 23.76
C SER A 64 1.05 -1.80 24.48
N ALA A 65 2.39 -1.75 24.35
CA ALA A 65 3.20 -0.70 24.95
C ALA A 65 2.98 0.66 24.26
N GLU A 66 2.73 0.67 22.94
CA GLU A 66 2.51 1.88 22.15
C GLU A 66 1.04 2.35 22.09
N SER A 67 0.08 1.46 22.38
CA SER A 67 -1.36 1.75 22.37
C SER A 67 -1.79 3.04 23.10
N PRO A 68 -1.17 3.46 24.22
CA PRO A 68 -1.51 4.74 24.85
C PRO A 68 -1.34 5.96 23.92
N ALA A 69 -0.38 5.94 22.99
CA ALA A 69 -0.12 7.03 22.05
C ALA A 69 -1.26 7.26 21.04
N LEU A 70 -2.18 6.30 20.89
CA LEU A 70 -3.38 6.45 20.05
C LEU A 70 -4.27 7.62 20.49
N ARG A 71 -4.18 8.06 21.75
CA ARG A 71 -4.95 9.19 22.29
C ARG A 71 -4.27 10.54 22.09
N ASP A 72 -3.01 10.55 21.68
CA ASP A 72 -2.24 11.79 21.55
C ASP A 72 -2.85 12.71 20.50
N GLY A 73 -3.10 13.96 20.89
CA GLY A 73 -3.70 14.97 20.01
C GLY A 73 -5.23 14.91 19.88
N LEU A 74 -5.88 13.83 20.30
CA LEU A 74 -7.35 13.77 20.37
C LEU A 74 -7.91 14.61 21.52
N GLU A 75 -7.19 14.71 22.64
CA GLU A 75 -7.55 15.53 23.82
C GLU A 75 -7.66 17.04 23.50
N ARG A 76 -6.94 17.52 22.48
CA ARG A 76 -6.99 18.93 22.03
C ARG A 76 -8.28 19.28 21.27
N SER A 77 -8.97 18.29 20.70
CA SER A 77 -10.21 18.51 19.95
C SER A 77 -11.44 18.75 20.85
N HIS A 78 -11.47 18.15 22.04
CA HIS A 78 -12.57 18.31 23.00
C HIS A 78 -12.63 19.70 23.67
N LEU A 79 -11.51 20.43 23.75
CA LEU A 79 -11.47 21.80 24.30
C LEU A 79 -11.86 22.89 23.29
N ALA A 80 -11.76 22.63 21.98
CA ALA A 80 -12.15 23.58 20.95
C ALA A 80 -13.69 23.64 20.76
N ALA A 81 -14.39 22.52 20.96
CA ALA A 81 -15.84 22.46 20.83
C ALA A 81 -16.59 23.14 22.00
N ALA A 82 -15.99 23.21 23.20
CA ALA A 82 -16.62 23.80 24.38
C ALA A 82 -16.48 25.35 24.47
N ARG A 83 -15.74 25.99 23.55
CA ARG A 83 -15.48 27.44 23.58
C ARG A 83 -16.30 28.25 22.58
N TYR A 84 -17.12 27.60 21.76
CA TYR A 84 -18.00 28.22 20.76
C TYR A 84 -19.46 27.74 20.84
N GLY A 85 -19.87 27.16 21.99
CA GLY A 85 -21.26 26.79 22.29
C GLY A 85 -21.94 27.83 23.16
#